data_AF-A0A5X6ED89-F1
#
_entry.id   AF-A0A5X6ED89-F1
#
_cell.length_a   1.000
_cell.length_b   1.000
_cell.length_c   1.000
_cell.angle_alpha   90.00
_cell.angle_beta   90.00
_cell.angle_gamma   90.00
#
_symmetry.space_group_name_H-M   'P 1'
#
loop_
_entity.id
_entity.type
_entity.pdbx_description
1 polymer ?
#
loop_
_entity_poly.entity_id
_entity_poly.type
_entity_poly.pdbx_seq_one_letter_code
_entity_poly.pdbx_strand_id
1 'polypeptide(L)'
;MLTTSLTLNKEKWKPIWNKALVFLFVATYFLDGITRYKHLIIILMVITAIYQVSRSPKIFSPLFKNSVFYSVAVLSLILVYSILISPDMKESFKEFENTVLEGFLLYTLLIPVLLKDETKETVAKIVLFSFLTSLGLRSLVEIVFYIQDYSRGVMPFTNYDHRHISDSMVFLLPALLNIWLFRKTSLKLAFFALSAVYLFLMLGTLSRGAWLAVLVVGALWAILNRQWKLMGIGAAILVIAGVLIITQQSHKPVQERLLYKLQQTDSSYRYTNGTQGTAWILIQENPIKGYGYGNDVYDGVYNKRVVDYPTWTFKESIGPHNTILYIWFSAGILGLASLAYLYGAIIRETASSTFRKVEISPYNAHLLLFLSFVGFYIVRGNFEQVDIAQIGIITGFLLALRNR
;
A
#
# COMPACT_ATOMS: atom_id res chain seq x y z
N MET A 1 1.33 18.00 55.80
CA MET A 1 1.19 16.65 55.22
C MET A 1 -0.04 16.58 54.30
N LEU A 2 -0.22 17.56 53.39
CA LEU A 2 -1.45 17.74 52.61
C LEU A 2 -1.19 18.36 51.22
N THR A 3 -0.01 18.13 50.65
CA THR A 3 0.39 18.61 49.31
C THR A 3 0.83 17.50 48.36
N THR A 4 0.80 16.24 48.79
CA THR A 4 1.30 15.09 48.02
C THR A 4 0.22 14.26 47.30
N SER A 5 -1.07 14.61 47.40
CA SER A 5 -2.16 13.81 46.79
C SER A 5 -2.74 14.37 45.48
N LEU A 6 -2.33 15.56 45.01
CA LEU A 6 -2.91 16.22 43.82
C LEU A 6 -2.05 16.14 42.55
N THR A 7 -0.88 15.51 42.60
CA THR A 7 0.03 15.34 41.43
C THR A 7 -0.11 14.00 40.71
N LEU A 8 -1.04 13.15 41.14
CA LEU A 8 -1.09 11.74 40.77
C LEU A 8 -2.24 11.38 39.81
N ASN A 9 -2.49 12.17 38.75
CA ASN A 9 -3.41 11.72 37.68
C ASN A 9 -3.40 12.47 36.33
N LYS A 10 -2.38 13.27 35.99
CA LYS A 10 -2.62 14.33 34.98
C LYS A 10 -2.76 13.92 33.50
N GLU A 11 -2.35 12.74 33.03
CA GLU A 11 -2.48 12.41 31.58
C GLU A 11 -2.69 10.91 31.24
N LYS A 12 -3.37 10.11 32.09
CA LYS A 12 -3.58 8.66 31.79
C LYS A 12 -4.39 8.40 30.50
N TRP A 13 -5.17 9.37 30.03
CA TRP A 13 -5.98 9.28 28.81
C TRP A 13 -5.17 9.45 27.52
N LYS A 14 -4.04 10.18 27.57
CA LYS A 14 -3.26 10.58 26.40
C LYS A 14 -2.70 9.38 25.60
N PRO A 15 -2.14 8.33 26.24
CA PRO A 15 -1.74 7.12 25.52
C PRO A 15 -2.92 6.46 24.80
N ILE A 16 -4.09 6.37 25.44
CA ILE A 16 -5.29 5.75 24.86
C ILE A 16 -5.77 6.58 23.66
N TRP A 17 -5.83 7.91 23.81
CA TRP A 17 -6.21 8.84 22.74
C TRP A 17 -5.31 8.72 21.51
N ASN A 18 -3.98 8.76 21.70
CA ASN A 18 -3.03 8.66 20.59
C ASN A 18 -3.17 7.33 19.85
N LYS A 19 -3.32 6.22 20.59
CA LYS A 19 -3.53 4.89 20.00
C LYS A 19 -4.84 4.82 19.24
N ALA A 20 -5.91 5.37 19.79
CA ALA A 20 -7.22 5.41 19.15
C ALA A 20 -7.15 6.21 17.83
N LEU A 21 -6.50 7.38 17.82
CA LEU A 21 -6.33 8.17 16.61
C LEU A 21 -5.57 7.41 15.52
N VAL A 22 -4.42 6.82 15.84
CA VAL A 22 -3.63 6.07 14.84
C VAL A 22 -4.37 4.82 14.38
N PHE A 23 -5.04 4.10 15.29
CA PHE A 23 -5.86 2.95 14.93
C PHE A 23 -7.00 3.35 13.98
N LEU A 24 -7.78 4.38 14.32
CA LEU A 24 -8.90 4.85 13.50
C LEU A 24 -8.43 5.36 12.14
N PHE A 25 -7.31 6.07 12.09
CA PHE A 25 -6.71 6.54 10.85
C PHE A 25 -6.44 5.38 9.90
N VAL A 26 -5.68 4.36 10.34
CA VAL A 26 -5.33 3.21 9.50
C VAL A 26 -6.55 2.35 9.19
N ALA A 27 -7.44 2.13 10.16
CA ALA A 27 -8.65 1.34 9.98
C ALA A 27 -9.57 1.92 8.89
N THR A 28 -9.66 3.25 8.82
CA THR A 28 -10.53 3.95 7.86
C THR A 28 -9.82 4.30 6.55
N TYR A 29 -8.48 4.27 6.51
CA TYR A 29 -7.67 4.75 5.38
C TYR A 29 -8.08 4.18 4.02
N PHE A 30 -8.38 2.87 3.95
CA PHE A 30 -8.71 2.17 2.69
C PHE A 30 -10.20 2.20 2.30
N LEU A 31 -11.02 3.01 2.98
CA LEU A 31 -12.46 3.12 2.70
C LEU A 31 -12.80 4.31 1.80
N ASP A 32 -13.54 4.08 0.73
CA ASP A 32 -14.01 5.16 -0.13
C ASP A 32 -15.28 5.83 0.44
N GLY A 33 -15.57 7.06 0.00
CA GLY A 33 -16.82 7.77 0.34
C GLY A 33 -16.90 8.38 1.76
N ILE A 34 -15.88 8.22 2.61
CA ILE A 34 -15.84 8.77 3.99
C ILE A 34 -14.78 9.86 4.19
N THR A 35 -14.46 10.61 3.14
CA THR A 35 -13.37 11.62 3.11
C THR A 35 -13.46 12.62 4.27
N ARG A 36 -14.65 13.16 4.57
CA ARG A 36 -14.87 14.10 5.68
C ARG A 36 -14.39 13.55 7.04
N TYR A 37 -14.67 12.28 7.31
CA TYR A 37 -14.27 11.63 8.57
C TYR A 37 -12.77 11.35 8.60
N LYS A 38 -12.18 10.93 7.47
CA LYS A 38 -10.72 10.77 7.34
C LYS A 38 -9.98 12.07 7.61
N HIS A 39 -10.42 13.18 7.00
CA HIS A 39 -9.84 14.50 7.23
C HIS A 39 -9.97 14.92 8.70
N LEU A 40 -11.12 14.68 9.34
CA LEU A 40 -11.29 14.98 10.77
C LEU A 40 -10.28 14.21 11.63
N ILE A 41 -10.08 12.91 11.38
CA ILE A 41 -9.09 12.10 12.11
C ILE A 41 -7.68 12.67 11.90
N ILE A 42 -7.30 12.99 10.66
CA ILE A 42 -5.99 13.56 10.34
C ILE A 42 -5.80 14.92 11.03
N ILE A 43 -6.80 15.80 11.00
CA ILE A 43 -6.77 17.11 11.70
C ILE A 43 -6.54 16.90 13.20
N LEU A 44 -7.25 15.96 13.82
CA LEU A 44 -7.07 15.63 15.24
C LEU A 44 -5.66 15.08 15.52
N MET A 45 -5.11 14.25 14.63
CA MET A 45 -3.73 13.77 14.72
C MET A 45 -2.73 14.92 14.62
N VAL A 46 -2.91 15.86 13.68
CA VAL A 46 -2.07 17.04 13.50
C VAL A 46 -2.10 17.94 14.73
N ILE A 47 -3.29 18.31 15.22
CA ILE A 47 -3.44 19.14 16.43
C ILE A 47 -2.76 18.46 17.62
N THR A 48 -2.98 17.16 17.79
CA THR A 48 -2.39 16.38 18.88
C THR A 48 -0.86 16.32 18.77
N ALA A 49 -0.32 16.12 17.56
CA ALA A 49 1.12 16.10 17.31
C ALA A 49 1.76 17.47 17.57
N ILE A 50 1.16 18.57 17.08
CA ILE A 50 1.63 19.94 17.32
C ILE A 50 1.64 20.24 18.83
N TYR A 51 0.57 19.88 19.55
CA TYR A 51 0.48 20.05 21.00
C TYR A 51 1.62 19.31 21.74
N GLN A 52 1.92 18.07 21.35
CA GLN A 52 2.96 17.27 21.99
C GLN A 52 4.37 17.78 21.67
N VAL A 53 4.63 18.11 20.40
CA VAL A 53 5.94 18.60 19.95
C VAL A 53 6.24 19.98 20.51
N SER A 54 5.27 20.90 20.54
CA SER A 54 5.47 22.27 21.07
C SER A 54 5.84 22.29 22.56
N ARG A 55 5.31 21.36 23.35
CA ARG A 55 5.64 21.21 24.78
C ARG A 55 7.06 20.71 25.02
N SER A 56 7.57 19.82 24.17
CA SER A 56 8.83 19.10 24.41
C SER A 56 9.59 18.74 23.12
N PRO A 57 10.00 19.74 22.29
CA PRO A 57 10.45 19.50 20.92
C PRO A 57 11.74 18.66 20.86
N LYS A 58 12.68 18.88 21.79
CA LYS A 58 13.96 18.16 21.85
C LYS A 58 13.78 16.64 22.00
N ILE A 59 12.69 16.20 22.63
CA ILE A 59 12.45 14.78 22.88
C ILE A 59 11.99 14.06 21.59
N PHE A 60 11.50 14.77 20.56
CA PHE A 60 11.05 14.15 19.30
C PHE A 60 12.15 14.09 18.23
N SER A 61 13.19 14.92 18.33
CA SER A 61 14.30 14.93 17.37
C SER A 61 14.96 13.55 17.14
N PRO A 62 15.21 12.72 18.17
CA PRO A 62 15.80 11.39 17.96
C PRO A 62 14.96 10.45 17.09
N LEU A 63 13.63 10.60 17.06
CA LEU A 63 12.74 9.76 16.23
C LEU A 63 13.08 9.85 14.74
N PHE A 64 13.59 11.00 14.31
CA PHE A 64 13.81 11.32 12.91
C PHE A 64 15.29 11.22 12.50
N LYS A 65 16.19 10.86 13.43
CA LYS A 65 17.63 10.69 13.15
C LYS A 65 17.95 9.27 12.69
N ASN A 66 17.43 8.88 11.53
CA ASN A 66 17.68 7.56 10.95
C ASN A 66 17.52 7.52 9.43
N SER A 67 18.05 6.44 8.82
CA SER A 67 18.04 6.25 7.37
C SER A 67 16.65 6.18 6.77
N VAL A 68 15.64 5.65 7.48
CA VAL A 68 14.26 5.60 6.97
C VAL A 68 13.74 7.02 6.80
N PHE A 69 13.82 7.85 7.84
CA PHE A 69 13.38 9.24 7.75
C PHE A 69 14.21 10.05 6.74
N TYR A 70 15.54 9.90 6.72
CA TYR A 70 16.39 10.60 5.76
C TYR A 70 16.04 10.22 4.32
N SER A 71 15.74 8.95 4.04
CA SER A 71 15.34 8.53 2.71
C SER A 71 13.99 9.12 2.27
N VAL A 72 13.03 9.23 3.19
CA VAL A 72 11.76 9.93 2.95
C VAL A 72 12.00 11.39 2.62
N ALA A 73 12.78 12.10 3.46
CA ALA A 73 13.08 13.51 3.26
C ALA A 73 13.81 13.77 1.93
N VAL A 74 14.78 12.93 1.57
CA VAL A 74 15.52 13.04 0.31
C VAL A 74 14.59 12.87 -0.89
N LEU A 75 13.74 11.84 -0.91
CA LEU A 75 12.79 11.65 -2.00
C LEU A 75 11.82 12.85 -2.10
N SER A 76 11.27 13.31 -0.98
CA SER A 76 10.37 14.47 -0.98
C SER A 76 11.05 15.73 -1.51
N LEU A 77 12.29 16.03 -1.12
CA LEU A 77 13.04 17.18 -1.64
C LEU A 77 13.30 17.07 -3.14
N ILE A 78 13.58 15.86 -3.64
CA ILE A 78 13.76 15.62 -5.08
C ILE A 78 12.44 15.77 -5.84
N LEU A 79 11.32 15.39 -5.23
CA LEU A 79 10.00 15.65 -5.82
C LEU A 79 9.62 17.13 -5.79
N VAL A 80 10.06 17.91 -4.79
CA VAL A 80 9.97 19.39 -4.84
C VAL A 80 10.76 19.95 -6.02
N TYR A 81 11.99 19.47 -6.23
CA TYR A 81 12.78 19.83 -7.41
C TYR A 81 12.05 19.47 -8.71
N SER A 82 11.37 18.33 -8.76
CA SER A 82 10.57 17.89 -9.91
C SER A 82 9.45 18.89 -10.27
N ILE A 83 8.84 19.55 -9.29
CA ILE A 83 7.84 20.61 -9.53
C ILE A 83 8.47 21.77 -10.29
N LEU A 84 9.68 22.19 -9.91
CA LEU A 84 10.37 23.35 -10.50
C LEU A 84 10.77 23.14 -11.96
N ILE A 85 10.94 21.88 -12.37
CA ILE A 85 11.29 21.53 -13.75
C ILE A 85 10.07 21.16 -14.60
N SER A 86 8.88 21.07 -13.99
CA SER A 86 7.66 20.64 -14.66
C SER A 86 7.22 21.67 -15.72
N PRO A 87 6.78 21.23 -16.91
CA PRO A 87 6.15 22.11 -17.90
C PRO A 87 4.83 22.68 -17.40
N ASP A 88 4.17 22.00 -16.45
CA ASP A 88 3.02 22.51 -15.72
C ASP A 88 3.31 22.44 -14.21
N MET A 89 3.83 23.55 -13.68
CA MET A 89 4.16 23.66 -12.26
C MET A 89 2.92 23.55 -11.37
N LYS A 90 1.75 23.99 -11.86
CA LYS A 90 0.52 24.05 -11.05
C LYS A 90 -0.03 22.65 -10.83
N GLU A 91 -0.19 21.87 -11.90
CA GLU A 91 -0.64 20.48 -11.76
C GLU A 91 0.40 19.63 -11.02
N SER A 92 1.69 19.90 -11.24
CA SER A 92 2.75 19.20 -10.52
C SER A 92 2.75 19.47 -9.02
N PHE A 93 2.56 20.74 -8.63
CA PHE A 93 2.43 21.11 -7.23
C PHE A 93 1.19 20.50 -6.57
N LYS A 94 0.05 20.49 -7.27
CA LYS A 94 -1.19 19.88 -6.79
C LYS A 94 -1.05 18.37 -6.58
N GLU A 95 -0.40 17.65 -7.50
CA GLU A 95 -0.12 16.22 -7.29
C GLU A 95 0.81 16.03 -6.08
N PHE A 96 1.87 16.82 -5.96
CA PHE A 96 2.79 16.78 -4.83
C PHE A 96 2.08 17.04 -3.50
N GLU A 97 1.19 18.03 -3.45
CA GLU A 97 0.38 18.33 -2.26
C GLU A 97 -0.47 17.11 -1.86
N ASN A 98 -1.24 16.57 -2.80
CA ASN A 98 -2.18 15.48 -2.54
C ASN A 98 -1.47 14.16 -2.15
N THR A 99 -0.32 13.85 -2.75
CA THR A 99 0.32 12.54 -2.60
C THR A 99 1.53 12.57 -1.66
N VAL A 100 2.38 13.59 -1.78
CA VAL A 100 3.63 13.70 -1.01
C VAL A 100 3.39 14.42 0.31
N LEU A 101 2.75 15.59 0.31
CA LEU A 101 2.53 16.34 1.55
C LEU A 101 1.46 15.70 2.42
N GLU A 102 0.22 15.59 1.91
CA GLU A 102 -0.94 15.11 2.68
C GLU A 102 -0.90 13.61 2.99
N GLY A 103 -0.15 12.85 2.19
CA GLY A 103 0.02 11.40 2.34
C GLY A 103 1.38 11.02 2.90
N PHE A 104 2.36 10.92 2.00
CA PHE A 104 3.66 10.33 2.28
C PHE A 104 4.37 10.96 3.49
N LEU A 105 4.62 12.27 3.47
CA LEU A 105 5.33 12.98 4.53
C LEU A 105 4.51 13.09 5.81
N LEU A 106 3.24 13.49 5.71
CA LEU A 106 2.39 13.70 6.87
C LEU A 106 2.30 12.44 7.72
N TYR A 107 2.10 11.27 7.11
CA TYR A 107 1.98 10.02 7.86
C TYR A 107 3.31 9.56 8.46
N THR A 108 4.42 9.75 7.75
CA THR A 108 5.77 9.50 8.28
C THR A 108 6.06 10.34 9.53
N LEU A 109 5.52 11.57 9.61
CA LEU A 109 5.71 12.47 10.74
C LEU A 109 4.75 12.19 11.90
N LEU A 110 3.45 12.03 11.62
CA LEU A 110 2.41 11.95 12.66
C LEU A 110 2.46 10.64 13.46
N ILE A 111 2.56 9.50 12.77
CA ILE A 111 2.49 8.17 13.41
C ILE A 111 3.56 8.00 14.52
N PRO A 112 4.87 8.24 14.27
CA PRO A 112 5.88 8.04 15.30
C PRO A 112 5.79 9.06 16.44
N VAL A 113 5.32 10.29 16.17
CA VAL A 113 5.08 11.28 17.21
C VAL A 113 4.00 10.81 18.17
N LEU A 114 2.85 10.34 17.64
CA LEU A 114 1.72 9.91 18.45
C LEU A 114 2.01 8.61 19.22
N LEU A 115 2.80 7.70 18.64
CA LEU A 115 3.11 6.40 19.24
C LEU A 115 4.43 6.36 20.01
N LYS A 116 5.11 7.50 20.19
CA LYS A 116 6.43 7.59 20.82
C LYS A 116 6.50 6.89 22.19
N ASP A 117 5.50 7.09 23.04
CA ASP A 117 5.52 6.59 24.41
C ASP A 117 5.03 5.13 24.53
N GLU A 118 4.66 4.50 23.42
CA GLU A 118 4.16 3.11 23.39
C GLU A 118 5.30 2.07 23.29
N THR A 119 4.99 0.85 23.73
CA THR A 119 5.92 -0.29 23.60
C THR A 119 5.90 -0.85 22.18
N LYS A 120 6.97 -1.53 21.75
CA LYS A 120 7.02 -2.22 20.45
C LYS A 120 5.87 -3.22 20.27
N GLU A 121 5.49 -3.92 21.35
CA GLU A 121 4.38 -4.87 21.32
C GLU A 121 3.04 -4.14 21.11
N THR A 122 2.82 -3.00 21.78
CA THR A 122 1.61 -2.21 21.59
C THR A 122 1.51 -1.67 20.17
N VAL A 123 2.60 -1.11 19.62
CA VAL A 123 2.65 -0.66 18.22
C VAL A 123 2.36 -1.81 17.27
N ALA A 124 2.92 -3.00 17.53
CA ALA A 124 2.68 -4.16 16.69
C ALA A 124 1.22 -4.65 16.72
N LYS A 125 0.56 -4.60 17.88
CA LYS A 125 -0.87 -4.85 18.00
C LYS A 125 -1.68 -3.82 17.22
N ILE A 126 -1.33 -2.54 17.29
CA ILE A 126 -2.00 -1.49 16.51
C ILE A 126 -1.89 -1.77 15.02
N VAL A 127 -0.69 -2.09 14.51
CA VAL A 127 -0.49 -2.45 13.09
C VAL A 127 -1.39 -3.63 12.70
N LEU A 128 -1.31 -4.75 13.42
CA LEU A 128 -2.10 -5.94 13.10
C LEU A 128 -3.61 -5.67 13.13
N PHE A 129 -4.11 -5.13 14.24
CA PHE A 129 -5.55 -4.94 14.41
C PHE A 129 -6.11 -3.86 13.51
N SER A 130 -5.40 -2.75 13.28
CA SER A 130 -5.87 -1.72 12.34
C SER A 130 -5.91 -2.23 10.91
N PHE A 131 -4.94 -3.05 10.48
CA PHE A 131 -4.96 -3.67 9.15
C PHE A 131 -6.11 -4.69 9.04
N LEU A 132 -6.33 -5.51 10.06
CA LEU A 132 -7.46 -6.46 10.08
C LEU A 132 -8.81 -5.74 10.05
N THR A 133 -8.97 -4.67 10.84
CA THR A 133 -10.18 -3.86 10.83
C THR A 133 -10.37 -3.19 9.48
N SER A 134 -9.31 -2.64 8.87
CA SER A 134 -9.41 -2.02 7.55
C SER A 134 -9.79 -3.04 6.47
N LEU A 135 -9.22 -4.24 6.53
CA LEU A 135 -9.59 -5.33 5.61
C LEU A 135 -11.05 -5.74 5.79
N GLY A 136 -11.51 -5.89 7.03
CA GLY A 136 -12.89 -6.22 7.35
C GLY A 136 -13.88 -5.16 6.87
N LEU A 137 -13.60 -3.88 7.15
CA LEU A 137 -14.44 -2.77 6.70
C LEU A 137 -14.46 -2.66 5.18
N ARG A 138 -13.30 -2.77 4.52
CA ARG A 138 -13.23 -2.72 3.06
C ARG A 138 -13.99 -3.87 2.41
N SER A 139 -13.83 -5.09 2.96
CA SER A 139 -14.57 -6.26 2.49
C SER A 139 -16.07 -6.11 2.68
N LEU A 140 -16.51 -5.57 3.81
CA LEU A 140 -17.92 -5.32 4.09
C LEU A 140 -18.54 -4.32 3.10
N VAL A 141 -17.88 -3.19 2.87
CA VAL A 141 -18.33 -2.18 1.91
C VAL A 141 -18.45 -2.78 0.51
N GLU A 142 -17.46 -3.56 0.09
CA GLU A 142 -17.47 -4.14 -1.24
C GLU A 142 -18.55 -5.21 -1.42
N ILE A 143 -18.80 -6.03 -0.40
CA ILE A 143 -19.92 -6.98 -0.41
C ILE A 143 -21.25 -6.23 -0.56
N VAL A 144 -21.41 -5.08 0.12
CA VAL A 144 -22.62 -4.26 -0.02
C VAL A 144 -22.76 -3.76 -1.47
N PHE A 145 -21.68 -3.33 -2.12
CA PHE A 145 -21.72 -2.95 -3.53
C PHE A 145 -22.08 -4.14 -4.44
N TYR A 146 -21.49 -5.31 -4.23
CA TYR A 146 -21.88 -6.52 -4.96
C TYR A 146 -23.37 -6.87 -4.80
N ILE A 147 -23.94 -6.71 -3.60
CA ILE A 147 -25.36 -6.93 -3.35
C ILE A 147 -26.21 -5.89 -4.11
N GLN A 148 -25.80 -4.63 -4.11
CA GLN A 148 -26.49 -3.56 -4.84
C GLN A 148 -26.44 -3.81 -6.36
N ASP A 149 -25.30 -4.20 -6.89
CA ASP A 149 -25.12 -4.49 -8.31
C ASP A 149 -25.95 -5.71 -8.73
N TYR A 150 -25.94 -6.76 -7.91
CA TYR A 150 -26.80 -7.91 -8.12
C TYR A 150 -28.29 -7.55 -8.13
N SER A 151 -28.73 -6.65 -7.23
CA SER A 151 -30.12 -6.16 -7.21
C SER A 151 -30.51 -5.38 -8.47
N ARG A 152 -29.52 -4.84 -9.20
CA ARG A 152 -29.68 -4.13 -10.48
C ARG A 152 -29.48 -5.05 -11.69
N GLY A 153 -29.33 -6.36 -11.47
CA GLY A 153 -29.13 -7.35 -12.53
C GLY A 153 -27.69 -7.48 -13.02
N VAL A 154 -26.72 -6.85 -12.35
CA VAL A 154 -25.29 -6.97 -12.66
C VAL A 154 -24.72 -8.18 -11.93
N MET A 155 -24.30 -9.19 -12.69
CA MET A 155 -23.71 -10.40 -12.13
C MET A 155 -22.24 -10.15 -11.70
N PRO A 156 -21.76 -10.79 -10.62
CA PRO A 156 -20.35 -10.71 -10.23
C PRO A 156 -19.41 -11.10 -11.38
N PHE A 157 -18.22 -10.49 -11.41
CA PHE A 157 -17.13 -10.77 -12.37
C PHE A 157 -17.41 -10.40 -13.83
N THR A 158 -18.50 -9.67 -14.11
CA THR A 158 -18.86 -9.27 -15.48
C THR A 158 -18.24 -7.94 -15.92
N ASN A 159 -17.86 -7.06 -14.99
CA ASN A 159 -17.29 -5.74 -15.27
C ASN A 159 -16.04 -5.45 -14.41
N TYR A 160 -15.50 -4.23 -14.49
CA TYR A 160 -14.31 -3.81 -13.76
C TYR A 160 -14.60 -2.86 -12.60
N ASP A 161 -15.87 -2.71 -12.20
CA ASP A 161 -16.29 -1.69 -11.23
C ASP A 161 -15.62 -1.91 -9.86
N HIS A 162 -15.37 -3.17 -9.53
CA HIS A 162 -14.71 -3.60 -8.30
C HIS A 162 -13.17 -3.68 -8.40
N ARG A 163 -12.56 -3.28 -9.53
CA ARG A 163 -11.09 -3.36 -9.72
C ARG A 163 -10.31 -2.47 -8.75
N HIS A 164 -10.89 -1.35 -8.36
CA HIS A 164 -10.27 -0.32 -7.53
C HIS A 164 -9.86 -0.82 -6.13
N ILE A 165 -10.47 -1.89 -5.61
CA ILE A 165 -10.12 -2.45 -4.30
C ILE A 165 -8.82 -3.26 -4.30
N SER A 166 -8.30 -3.65 -5.47
CA SER A 166 -7.18 -4.58 -5.59
C SER A 166 -5.94 -4.13 -4.83
N ASP A 167 -5.69 -2.83 -4.81
CA ASP A 167 -4.53 -2.24 -4.16
C ASP A 167 -4.59 -2.39 -2.63
N SER A 168 -5.76 -2.11 -2.02
CA SER A 168 -5.95 -2.30 -0.58
C SER A 168 -5.94 -3.77 -0.17
N MET A 169 -6.49 -4.66 -1.01
CA MET A 169 -6.44 -6.11 -0.78
C MET A 169 -5.00 -6.64 -0.75
N VAL A 170 -4.14 -6.18 -1.66
CA VAL A 170 -2.71 -6.58 -1.67
C VAL A 170 -1.98 -6.03 -0.45
N PHE A 171 -2.19 -4.75 -0.11
CA PHE A 171 -1.53 -4.12 1.02
C PHE A 171 -1.87 -4.78 2.36
N LEU A 172 -3.14 -5.17 2.55
CA LEU A 172 -3.67 -5.69 3.82
C LEU A 172 -3.55 -7.23 3.98
N LEU A 173 -3.21 -7.96 2.91
CA LEU A 173 -3.06 -9.42 2.91
C LEU A 173 -2.19 -9.97 4.06
N PRO A 174 -1.03 -9.38 4.42
CA PRO A 174 -0.19 -9.93 5.48
C PRO A 174 -0.91 -10.04 6.83
N ALA A 175 -1.85 -9.13 7.12
CA ALA A 175 -2.63 -9.16 8.34
C ALA A 175 -3.60 -10.35 8.36
N LEU A 176 -4.27 -10.63 7.25
CA LEU A 176 -5.12 -11.81 7.07
C LEU A 176 -4.33 -13.09 7.31
N LEU A 177 -3.16 -13.22 6.68
CA LEU A 177 -2.30 -14.39 6.84
C LEU A 177 -1.85 -14.58 8.29
N ASN A 178 -1.52 -13.49 9.01
CA ASN A 178 -1.12 -13.56 10.42
C ASN A 178 -2.23 -14.06 11.36
N ILE A 179 -3.51 -14.05 10.97
CA ILE A 179 -4.58 -14.70 11.75
C ILE A 179 -4.27 -16.19 11.95
N TRP A 180 -3.68 -16.85 10.95
CA TRP A 180 -3.33 -18.28 11.02
C TRP A 180 -2.36 -18.61 12.16
N LEU A 181 -1.48 -17.66 12.54
CA LEU A 181 -0.47 -17.88 13.57
C LEU A 181 -1.07 -17.94 14.98
N PHE A 182 -2.33 -17.53 15.16
CA PHE A 182 -3.01 -17.70 16.44
C PHE A 182 -3.40 -19.16 16.67
N ARG A 183 -3.17 -19.65 17.90
CA ARG A 183 -3.48 -21.04 18.29
C ARG A 183 -4.99 -21.32 18.45
N LYS A 184 -5.80 -20.29 18.71
CA LYS A 184 -7.22 -20.42 19.04
C LYS A 184 -8.05 -20.89 17.83
N THR A 185 -8.83 -21.96 17.98
CA THR A 185 -9.67 -22.53 16.90
C THR A 185 -10.64 -21.52 16.29
N SER A 186 -11.25 -20.64 17.11
CA SER A 186 -12.15 -19.61 16.60
C SER A 186 -11.47 -18.64 15.64
N LEU A 187 -10.18 -18.34 15.84
CA LEU A 187 -9.40 -17.47 14.96
C LEU A 187 -9.00 -18.20 13.67
N LYS A 188 -8.77 -19.51 13.72
CA LYS A 188 -8.59 -20.31 12.50
C LYS A 188 -9.86 -20.37 11.65
N LEU A 189 -11.02 -20.51 12.28
CA LEU A 189 -12.31 -20.41 11.59
C LEU A 189 -12.51 -19.02 10.97
N ALA A 190 -12.19 -17.96 11.71
CA ALA A 190 -12.22 -16.60 11.19
C ALA A 190 -11.25 -16.41 10.01
N PHE A 191 -10.05 -17.00 10.05
CA PHE A 191 -9.10 -17.00 8.93
C PHE A 191 -9.72 -17.64 7.68
N PHE A 192 -10.34 -18.81 7.77
CA PHE A 192 -10.98 -19.46 6.62
C PHE A 192 -12.15 -18.63 6.07
N ALA A 193 -13.02 -18.12 6.95
CA ALA A 193 -14.16 -17.30 6.55
C ALA A 193 -13.71 -16.00 5.84
N LEU A 194 -12.75 -15.28 6.43
CA LEU A 194 -12.20 -14.06 5.83
C LEU A 194 -11.41 -14.35 4.56
N SER A 195 -10.71 -15.49 4.46
CA SER A 195 -10.01 -15.89 3.24
C SER A 195 -10.98 -16.19 2.11
N ALA A 196 -12.13 -16.83 2.38
CA ALA A 196 -13.16 -17.07 1.38
C ALA A 196 -13.73 -15.76 0.83
N VAL A 197 -14.05 -14.81 1.71
CA VAL A 197 -14.48 -13.46 1.33
C VAL A 197 -13.39 -12.74 0.53
N TYR A 198 -12.16 -12.75 1.02
CA TYR A 198 -11.01 -12.13 0.36
C TYR A 198 -10.80 -12.67 -1.06
N LEU A 199 -10.85 -13.99 -1.24
CA LEU A 199 -10.69 -14.62 -2.56
C LEU A 199 -11.83 -14.25 -3.51
N PHE A 200 -13.07 -14.24 -3.03
CA PHE A 200 -14.22 -13.78 -3.83
C PHE A 200 -14.02 -12.34 -4.33
N LEU A 201 -13.65 -11.43 -3.43
CA LEU A 201 -13.41 -10.02 -3.78
C LEU A 201 -12.19 -9.87 -4.70
N MET A 202 -11.11 -10.62 -4.48
CA MET A 202 -9.93 -10.62 -5.34
C MET A 202 -10.25 -11.13 -6.76
N LEU A 203 -11.10 -12.14 -6.91
CA LEU A 203 -11.61 -12.57 -8.22
C LEU A 203 -12.40 -11.44 -8.87
N GLY A 204 -13.17 -10.72 -8.06
CA GLY A 204 -13.89 -9.50 -8.38
C GLY A 204 -13.08 -8.42 -9.07
N THR A 205 -11.81 -8.27 -8.67
CA THR A 205 -10.93 -7.23 -9.19
C THR A 205 -10.53 -7.43 -10.64
N LEU A 206 -10.55 -8.68 -11.13
CA LEU A 206 -9.99 -9.08 -12.43
C LEU A 206 -8.55 -8.59 -12.67
N SER A 207 -7.80 -8.33 -11.60
CA SER A 207 -6.50 -7.66 -11.61
C SER A 207 -5.35 -8.67 -11.51
N ARG A 208 -4.76 -9.05 -12.65
CA ARG A 208 -3.69 -10.06 -12.72
C ARG A 208 -2.45 -9.67 -11.90
N GLY A 209 -2.06 -8.39 -11.93
CA GLY A 209 -0.94 -7.89 -11.13
C GLY A 209 -1.19 -8.00 -9.62
N ALA A 210 -2.44 -7.90 -9.18
CA ALA A 210 -2.81 -8.09 -7.78
C ALA A 210 -2.73 -9.57 -7.38
N TRP A 211 -3.19 -10.49 -8.23
CA TRP A 211 -3.04 -11.94 -8.00
C TRP A 211 -1.58 -12.38 -7.91
N LEU A 212 -0.70 -11.85 -8.76
CA LEU A 212 0.73 -12.11 -8.68
C LEU A 212 1.31 -11.60 -7.35
N ALA A 213 0.92 -10.40 -6.91
CA ALA A 213 1.33 -9.87 -5.61
C ALA A 213 0.84 -10.73 -4.44
N VAL A 214 -0.42 -11.18 -4.47
CA VAL A 214 -0.98 -12.11 -3.46
C VAL A 214 -0.18 -13.41 -3.41
N LEU A 215 0.16 -13.99 -4.57
CA LEU A 215 0.93 -15.23 -4.66
C LEU A 215 2.34 -15.07 -4.10
N VAL A 216 3.06 -14.01 -4.50
CA VAL A 216 4.42 -13.73 -4.01
C VAL A 216 4.41 -13.46 -2.50
N VAL A 217 3.49 -12.63 -2.01
CA VAL A 217 3.37 -12.33 -0.57
C VAL A 217 2.99 -13.57 0.24
N GLY A 218 2.03 -14.37 -0.24
CA GLY A 218 1.63 -15.61 0.40
C GLY A 218 2.77 -16.62 0.50
N ALA A 219 3.54 -16.79 -0.58
CA ALA A 219 4.71 -17.65 -0.60
C ALA A 219 5.80 -17.16 0.35
N LEU A 220 6.16 -15.87 0.29
CA LEU A 220 7.15 -15.28 1.20
C LEU A 220 6.71 -15.39 2.66
N TRP A 221 5.46 -15.08 2.97
CA TRP A 221 4.91 -15.22 4.31
C TRP A 221 5.03 -16.65 4.83
N ALA A 222 4.69 -17.64 4.00
CA ALA A 222 4.73 -19.03 4.40
C ALA A 222 6.17 -19.55 4.59
N ILE A 223 7.11 -19.13 3.74
CA ILE A 223 8.55 -19.44 3.88
C ILE A 223 9.08 -18.82 5.18
N LEU A 224 8.85 -17.51 5.39
CA LEU A 224 9.37 -16.76 6.53
C LEU A 224 8.79 -17.25 7.87
N ASN A 225 7.52 -17.69 7.89
CA ASN A 225 6.88 -18.29 9.06
C ASN A 225 6.96 -19.82 9.09
N ARG A 226 7.74 -20.45 8.21
CA ARG A 226 7.96 -21.91 8.14
C ARG A 226 6.66 -22.73 8.03
N GLN A 227 5.63 -22.20 7.37
CA GLN A 227 4.32 -22.83 7.17
C GLN A 227 4.28 -23.72 5.92
N TRP A 228 5.24 -24.63 5.77
CA TRP A 228 5.40 -25.48 4.58
C TRP A 228 4.16 -26.32 4.23
N LYS A 229 3.42 -26.77 5.25
CA LYS A 229 2.17 -27.53 5.05
C LYS A 229 1.12 -26.69 4.32
N LEU A 230 0.98 -25.41 4.66
CA LEU A 230 0.06 -24.51 3.97
C LEU A 230 0.49 -24.24 2.54
N MET A 231 1.79 -24.14 2.26
CA MET A 231 2.28 -24.02 0.89
C MET A 231 1.93 -25.25 0.06
N GLY A 232 2.11 -26.46 0.60
CA GLY A 232 1.75 -27.70 -0.09
C GLY A 232 0.25 -27.78 -0.40
N ILE A 233 -0.59 -27.44 0.58
CA ILE A 233 -2.06 -27.39 0.39
C ILE A 233 -2.42 -26.33 -0.66
N GLY A 234 -1.86 -25.13 -0.58
CA GLY A 234 -2.09 -24.05 -1.54
C GLY A 234 -1.68 -24.43 -2.96
N ALA A 235 -0.52 -25.06 -3.13
CA ALA A 235 -0.06 -25.55 -4.41
C ALA A 235 -0.99 -26.63 -4.99
N ALA A 236 -1.44 -27.57 -4.17
CA ALA A 236 -2.41 -28.58 -4.60
C ALA A 236 -3.73 -27.95 -5.06
N ILE A 237 -4.26 -26.97 -4.31
CA ILE A 237 -5.48 -26.24 -4.70
C ILE A 237 -5.29 -25.50 -6.03
N LEU A 238 -4.15 -24.84 -6.23
CA LEU A 238 -3.85 -24.14 -7.50
C LEU A 238 -3.76 -25.11 -8.68
N VAL A 239 -3.16 -26.29 -8.50
CA VAL A 239 -3.10 -27.33 -9.54
C VAL A 239 -4.50 -27.83 -9.87
N ILE A 240 -5.32 -28.15 -8.86
CA ILE A 240 -6.70 -28.59 -9.07
C ILE A 240 -7.51 -27.50 -9.79
N ALA A 241 -7.43 -26.25 -9.34
CA ALA A 241 -8.10 -25.12 -9.97
C ALA A 241 -7.64 -24.93 -11.42
N GLY A 242 -6.34 -25.01 -11.69
CA GLY A 242 -5.77 -24.91 -13.04
C GLY A 242 -6.29 -26.01 -13.98
N VAL A 243 -6.31 -27.27 -13.53
CA VAL A 243 -6.88 -28.38 -14.30
C VAL A 243 -8.37 -28.15 -14.58
N LEU A 244 -9.15 -27.73 -13.58
CA LEU A 244 -10.58 -27.44 -13.76
C LEU A 244 -10.81 -26.31 -14.79
N ILE A 245 -10.01 -25.24 -14.75
CA ILE A 245 -10.10 -24.13 -15.71
C ILE A 245 -9.73 -24.56 -17.13
N ILE A 246 -8.71 -25.41 -17.30
CA ILE A 246 -8.29 -25.92 -18.62
C ILE A 246 -9.35 -26.85 -19.20
N THR A 247 -9.95 -27.71 -18.37
CA THR A 247 -10.97 -28.69 -18.80
C THR A 247 -12.35 -28.08 -19.07
N GLN A 248 -12.65 -26.90 -18.53
CA GLN A 248 -13.88 -26.16 -18.84
C GLN A 248 -13.74 -25.37 -20.16
N GLN A 249 -13.78 -26.07 -21.30
CA GLN A 249 -14.11 -25.46 -22.59
C GLN A 249 -15.63 -25.52 -22.78
N SER A 250 -16.41 -24.53 -22.32
CA SER A 250 -17.86 -24.50 -22.62
C SER A 250 -18.52 -23.12 -22.65
N HIS A 251 -19.02 -22.79 -23.85
CA HIS A 251 -20.20 -22.02 -24.31
C HIS A 251 -21.14 -21.29 -23.32
N LYS A 252 -20.66 -20.49 -22.36
CA LYS A 252 -21.53 -19.56 -21.61
C LYS A 252 -20.98 -18.12 -21.57
N PRO A 253 -21.70 -17.12 -22.12
CA PRO A 253 -21.20 -15.75 -22.28
C PRO A 253 -20.88 -15.03 -20.96
N VAL A 254 -21.55 -15.39 -19.86
CA VAL A 254 -21.33 -14.76 -18.54
C VAL A 254 -20.00 -15.19 -17.90
N GLN A 255 -19.49 -16.37 -18.23
CA GLN A 255 -18.20 -16.87 -17.73
C GLN A 255 -17.01 -16.45 -18.59
N GLU A 256 -17.26 -15.89 -19.78
CA GLU A 256 -16.21 -15.59 -20.75
C GLU A 256 -15.19 -14.60 -20.18
N ARG A 257 -15.58 -13.54 -19.46
CA ARG A 257 -14.61 -12.52 -19.03
C ARG A 257 -13.66 -13.01 -17.93
N LEU A 258 -14.17 -13.68 -16.90
CA LEU A 258 -13.33 -14.25 -15.84
C LEU A 258 -12.47 -15.40 -16.39
N LEU A 259 -13.05 -16.35 -17.14
CA LEU A 259 -12.30 -17.45 -17.74
C LEU A 259 -11.25 -16.94 -18.72
N TYR A 260 -11.60 -15.96 -19.57
CA TYR A 260 -10.65 -15.29 -20.46
C TYR A 260 -9.51 -14.67 -19.67
N LYS A 261 -9.79 -13.95 -18.58
CA LYS A 261 -8.73 -13.36 -17.73
C LYS A 261 -7.84 -14.39 -17.06
N LEU A 262 -8.37 -15.56 -16.71
CA LEU A 262 -7.62 -16.67 -16.13
C LEU A 262 -6.78 -17.41 -17.18
N GLN A 263 -7.24 -17.47 -18.43
CA GLN A 263 -6.56 -18.14 -19.55
C GLN A 263 -5.56 -17.24 -20.30
N GLN A 264 -5.68 -15.91 -20.20
CA GLN A 264 -4.78 -14.96 -20.85
C GLN A 264 -3.33 -15.06 -20.33
N THR A 265 -2.41 -15.47 -21.20
CA THR A 265 -0.96 -15.51 -20.94
C THR A 265 -0.22 -14.23 -21.32
N ASP A 266 -0.78 -13.40 -22.20
CA ASP A 266 -0.13 -12.17 -22.69
C ASP A 266 -0.55 -10.90 -21.91
N SER A 267 0.42 -10.02 -21.73
CA SER A 267 0.42 -8.81 -20.91
C SER A 267 -0.16 -7.58 -21.62
N SER A 268 -1.33 -7.69 -22.26
CA SER A 268 -2.18 -6.55 -22.67
C SER A 268 -1.43 -5.29 -23.13
N TYR A 269 -0.55 -5.40 -24.14
CA TYR A 269 0.19 -4.27 -24.72
C TYR A 269 0.93 -3.39 -23.69
N ARG A 270 1.70 -4.00 -22.77
CA ARG A 270 2.44 -3.26 -21.73
C ARG A 270 3.86 -2.86 -22.17
N TYR A 271 4.52 -3.69 -22.96
CA TYR A 271 5.92 -3.52 -23.36
C TYR A 271 6.05 -2.95 -24.78
N THR A 272 7.28 -2.68 -25.22
CA THR A 272 7.69 -2.17 -26.55
C THR A 272 6.95 -0.90 -27.03
N ASN A 273 5.70 -0.99 -27.46
CA ASN A 273 4.86 0.14 -27.90
C ASN A 273 3.67 0.43 -26.97
N GLY A 274 3.64 -0.29 -25.84
CA GLY A 274 2.65 -0.22 -24.79
C GLY A 274 2.96 0.81 -23.71
N THR A 275 2.27 0.72 -22.58
CA THR A 275 2.37 1.70 -21.48
C THR A 275 3.78 1.88 -20.93
N GLN A 276 4.45 0.78 -20.55
CA GLN A 276 5.81 0.85 -19.99
C GLN A 276 6.87 1.10 -21.06
N GLY A 277 6.68 0.58 -22.27
CA GLY A 277 7.60 0.80 -23.39
C GLY A 277 7.66 2.26 -23.82
N THR A 278 6.49 2.91 -23.91
CA THR A 278 6.40 4.34 -24.23
C THR A 278 6.91 5.22 -23.10
N ALA A 279 6.61 4.89 -21.83
CA ALA A 279 7.21 5.56 -20.68
C ALA A 279 8.74 5.50 -20.71
N TRP A 280 9.31 4.34 -21.04
CA TRP A 280 10.75 4.17 -21.19
C TRP A 280 11.32 5.08 -22.30
N ILE A 281 10.70 5.14 -23.48
CA ILE A 281 11.13 6.02 -24.57
C ILE A 281 11.17 7.48 -24.10
N LEU A 282 10.11 7.96 -23.46
CA LEU A 282 10.04 9.31 -22.93
C LEU A 282 11.13 9.56 -21.86
N ILE A 283 11.37 8.61 -20.96
CA ILE A 283 12.46 8.71 -19.98
C ILE A 283 13.82 8.87 -20.67
N GLN A 284 14.10 8.11 -21.73
CA GLN A 284 15.40 8.14 -22.41
C GLN A 284 15.67 9.46 -23.13
N GLU A 285 14.64 10.23 -23.49
CA GLU A 285 14.81 11.58 -24.03
C GLU A 285 15.32 12.58 -22.99
N ASN A 286 14.99 12.39 -21.70
CA ASN A 286 15.44 13.25 -20.62
C ASN A 286 15.69 12.48 -19.30
N PRO A 287 16.70 11.59 -19.27
CA PRO A 287 16.85 10.60 -18.21
C PRO A 287 17.44 11.17 -16.92
N ILE A 288 18.15 12.30 -17.01
CA ILE A 288 18.83 12.92 -15.88
C ILE A 288 17.90 13.88 -15.14
N LYS A 289 17.24 14.79 -15.88
CA LYS A 289 16.41 15.86 -15.29
C LYS A 289 15.00 15.35 -14.97
N GLY A 290 14.41 14.55 -15.85
CA GLY A 290 12.98 14.21 -15.80
C GLY A 290 12.09 15.35 -16.32
N TYR A 291 10.78 15.12 -16.27
CA TYR A 291 9.75 15.97 -16.88
C TYR A 291 8.86 16.70 -15.90
N GLY A 292 8.88 16.37 -14.61
CA GLY A 292 7.95 16.89 -13.62
C GLY A 292 7.04 15.82 -13.02
N TYR A 293 6.65 16.03 -11.77
CA TYR A 293 5.85 15.10 -10.98
C TYR A 293 4.36 15.31 -11.27
N GLY A 294 3.57 14.25 -11.50
CA GLY A 294 2.14 14.40 -11.84
C GLY A 294 1.67 13.44 -12.93
N ASN A 295 0.50 12.83 -12.72
CA ASN A 295 -0.19 12.06 -13.77
C ASN A 295 -0.55 12.96 -14.95
N ASP A 296 -1.16 14.11 -14.68
CA ASP A 296 -1.54 15.09 -15.71
C ASP A 296 -0.31 15.64 -16.45
N VAL A 297 0.84 15.72 -15.77
CA VAL A 297 2.13 16.10 -16.40
C VAL A 297 2.60 14.99 -17.36
N TYR A 298 2.56 13.74 -16.93
CA TYR A 298 2.89 12.59 -17.78
C TYR A 298 1.96 12.52 -18.99
N ASP A 299 0.65 12.60 -18.77
CA ASP A 299 -0.37 12.51 -19.81
C ASP A 299 -0.23 13.67 -20.81
N GLY A 300 0.04 14.89 -20.32
CA GLY A 300 0.29 16.05 -21.15
C GLY A 300 1.54 15.92 -22.03
N VAL A 301 2.63 15.34 -21.51
CA VAL A 301 3.85 15.06 -22.30
C VAL A 301 3.59 13.95 -23.31
N TYR A 302 2.97 12.85 -22.88
CA TYR A 302 2.66 11.70 -23.73
C TYR A 302 1.76 12.10 -24.91
N ASN A 303 0.64 12.79 -24.64
CA ASN A 303 -0.35 13.15 -25.65
C ASN A 303 0.20 14.16 -26.67
N LYS A 304 1.17 15.00 -26.28
CA LYS A 304 1.89 15.87 -27.23
C LYS A 304 2.84 15.09 -28.13
N ARG A 305 3.45 14.02 -27.61
CA ARG A 305 4.45 13.20 -28.29
C ARG A 305 3.84 12.11 -29.17
N VAL A 306 2.57 11.75 -28.98
CA VAL A 306 1.92 10.64 -29.70
C VAL A 306 1.99 10.77 -31.23
N VAL A 307 2.02 12.01 -31.75
CA VAL A 307 2.15 12.31 -33.18
C VAL A 307 3.54 11.98 -33.73
N ASP A 308 4.58 12.06 -32.89
CA ASP A 308 5.97 11.72 -33.23
C ASP A 308 6.17 10.20 -33.29
N TYR A 309 5.25 9.42 -32.70
CA TYR A 309 5.36 7.97 -32.58
C TYR A 309 4.11 7.22 -33.09
N PRO A 310 3.96 7.08 -34.43
CA PRO A 310 2.82 6.37 -35.03
C PRO A 310 2.66 4.91 -34.58
N THR A 311 3.75 4.27 -34.14
CA THR A 311 3.78 2.87 -33.70
C THR A 311 3.25 2.63 -32.29
N TRP A 312 3.04 3.68 -31.49
CA TRP A 312 2.49 3.53 -30.13
C TRP A 312 1.08 2.97 -30.16
N THR A 313 0.82 1.98 -29.31
CA THR A 313 -0.46 1.26 -29.27
C THR A 313 -1.60 2.15 -28.79
N PHE A 314 -1.36 2.94 -27.74
CA PHE A 314 -2.34 3.87 -27.21
C PHE A 314 -2.17 5.23 -27.88
N LYS A 315 -3.29 5.84 -28.30
CA LYS A 315 -3.29 7.18 -28.90
C LYS A 315 -3.63 8.29 -27.91
N GLU A 316 -3.96 7.89 -26.70
CA GLU A 316 -4.15 8.72 -25.54
C GLU A 316 -3.48 8.04 -24.36
N SER A 317 -2.87 8.82 -23.48
CA SER A 317 -2.19 8.28 -22.31
C SER A 317 -3.17 7.54 -21.41
N ILE A 318 -2.70 6.41 -20.90
CA ILE A 318 -3.34 5.69 -19.78
C ILE A 318 -2.38 5.57 -18.59
N GLY A 319 -1.31 6.38 -18.60
CA GLY A 319 -0.24 6.36 -17.61
C GLY A 319 0.84 5.30 -17.86
N PRO A 320 1.96 5.36 -17.12
CA PRO A 320 3.10 4.46 -17.28
C PRO A 320 2.84 3.05 -16.71
N HIS A 321 1.83 2.88 -15.84
CA HIS A 321 1.51 1.61 -15.16
C HIS A 321 2.73 0.92 -14.51
N ASN A 322 3.67 1.72 -14.01
CA ASN A 322 4.83 1.28 -13.24
C ASN A 322 5.31 2.46 -12.38
N THR A 323 5.36 2.26 -11.07
CA THR A 323 5.70 3.29 -10.09
C THR A 323 7.15 3.73 -10.19
N ILE A 324 8.07 2.82 -10.51
CA ILE A 324 9.49 3.12 -10.67
C ILE A 324 9.71 3.97 -11.92
N LEU A 325 9.07 3.60 -13.03
CA LEU A 325 9.13 4.40 -14.27
C LEU A 325 8.46 5.76 -14.07
N TYR A 326 7.34 5.82 -13.36
CA TYR A 326 6.69 7.09 -13.03
C TYR A 326 7.63 8.05 -12.28
N ILE A 327 8.28 7.58 -11.22
CA ILE A 327 9.22 8.42 -10.45
C ILE A 327 10.46 8.80 -11.27
N TRP A 328 10.98 7.89 -12.10
CA TRP A 328 12.11 8.21 -12.99
C TRP A 328 11.72 9.23 -14.06
N PHE A 329 10.56 9.06 -14.70
CA PHE A 329 10.01 10.05 -15.63
C PHE A 329 9.89 11.42 -14.96
N SER A 330 9.37 11.46 -13.73
CA SER A 330 9.12 12.72 -13.04
C SER A 330 10.39 13.46 -12.63
N ALA A 331 11.31 12.80 -11.95
CA ALA A 331 12.45 13.45 -11.29
C ALA A 331 13.82 12.96 -11.78
N GLY A 332 13.85 12.25 -12.91
CA GLY A 332 15.07 11.76 -13.52
C GLY A 332 15.83 10.77 -12.63
N ILE A 333 17.14 10.68 -12.86
CA ILE A 333 18.01 9.74 -12.14
C ILE A 333 18.05 10.01 -10.64
N LEU A 334 17.87 11.27 -10.21
CA LEU A 334 17.78 11.62 -8.79
C LEU A 334 16.52 11.03 -8.16
N GLY A 335 15.38 11.08 -8.88
CA GLY A 335 14.15 10.42 -8.47
C GLY A 335 14.35 8.92 -8.27
N LEU A 336 14.95 8.26 -9.26
CA LEU A 336 15.22 6.82 -9.20
C LEU A 336 16.17 6.45 -8.05
N ALA A 337 17.27 7.19 -7.88
CA ALA A 337 18.26 6.94 -6.83
C ALA A 337 17.67 7.13 -5.43
N SER A 338 16.85 8.17 -5.24
CA SER A 338 16.19 8.43 -3.95
C SER A 338 15.09 7.43 -3.63
N LEU A 339 14.34 6.97 -4.63
CA LEU A 339 13.39 5.86 -4.47
C LEU A 339 14.12 4.57 -4.09
N ALA A 340 15.23 4.26 -4.75
CA ALA A 340 16.06 3.10 -4.41
C ALA A 340 16.63 3.20 -2.99
N TYR A 341 17.05 4.40 -2.56
CA TYR A 341 17.49 4.65 -1.19
C TYR A 341 16.38 4.40 -0.16
N LEU A 342 15.15 4.88 -0.45
CA LEU A 342 13.97 4.63 0.38
C LEU A 342 13.62 3.15 0.47
N TYR A 343 13.58 2.45 -0.66
CA TYR A 343 13.31 1.01 -0.70
C TYR A 343 14.37 0.24 0.07
N GLY A 344 15.65 0.57 -0.13
CA GLY A 344 16.76 -0.02 0.62
C GLY A 344 16.68 0.24 2.12
N ALA A 345 16.27 1.43 2.54
CA ALA A 345 16.09 1.77 3.96
C ALA A 345 14.96 0.97 4.62
N ILE A 346 13.81 0.83 3.93
CA ILE A 346 12.67 0.03 4.39
C ILE A 346 13.07 -1.45 4.50
N ILE A 347 13.71 -2.01 3.46
CA ILE A 347 14.17 -3.40 3.46
C ILE A 347 15.17 -3.64 4.59
N ARG A 348 16.15 -2.75 4.78
CA ARG A 348 17.15 -2.88 5.85
C ARG A 348 16.51 -2.89 7.24
N GLU A 349 15.62 -1.95 7.51
CA GLU A 349 14.96 -1.82 8.83
C GLU A 349 14.05 -3.03 9.11
N THR A 350 13.27 -3.47 8.12
CA THR A 350 12.37 -4.61 8.28
C THR A 350 13.10 -5.95 8.34
N ALA A 351 14.09 -6.18 7.48
CA ALA A 351 14.84 -7.44 7.41
C ALA A 351 15.68 -7.66 8.67
N SER A 352 16.41 -6.64 9.12
CA SER A 352 17.25 -6.74 10.32
C SER A 352 16.45 -7.14 11.57
N SER A 353 15.19 -6.71 11.66
CA SER A 353 14.30 -7.03 12.78
C SER A 353 13.52 -8.34 12.59
N THR A 354 13.21 -8.73 11.36
CA THR A 354 12.42 -9.93 11.05
C THR A 354 13.27 -11.20 11.10
N PHE A 355 14.44 -11.19 10.48
CA PHE A 355 15.30 -12.39 10.37
C PHE A 355 16.09 -12.70 11.66
N ARG A 356 16.17 -11.75 12.60
CA ARG A 356 16.82 -11.95 13.90
C ARG A 356 15.91 -12.63 14.94
N LYS A 357 14.60 -12.67 14.73
CA LYS A 357 13.67 -13.30 15.68
C LYS A 357 13.60 -14.81 15.45
N VAL A 358 13.89 -15.57 16.51
CA VAL A 358 13.80 -17.05 16.49
C VAL A 358 12.34 -17.51 16.65
N GLU A 359 11.50 -16.71 17.32
CA GLU A 359 10.11 -17.08 17.62
C GLU A 359 9.11 -16.46 16.64
N ILE A 360 8.23 -17.32 16.10
CA ILE A 360 7.13 -16.93 15.22
C ILE A 360 6.00 -16.36 16.08
N SER A 361 5.59 -15.12 15.79
CA SER A 361 4.52 -14.43 16.50
C SER A 361 3.54 -13.76 15.54
N PRO A 362 2.21 -13.83 15.80
CA PRO A 362 1.22 -13.08 15.03
C PRO A 362 1.45 -11.55 15.09
N TYR A 363 2.12 -11.07 16.13
CA TYR A 363 2.41 -9.65 16.36
C TYR A 363 3.78 -9.23 15.79
N ASN A 364 4.24 -9.87 14.71
CA ASN A 364 5.47 -9.44 14.03
C ASN A 364 5.22 -8.29 13.04
N ALA A 365 5.16 -7.06 13.55
CA ALA A 365 4.86 -5.88 12.73
C ALA A 365 5.92 -5.59 11.66
N HIS A 366 7.20 -5.86 11.90
CA HIS A 366 8.24 -5.69 10.87
C HIS A 366 7.98 -6.60 9.66
N LEU A 367 7.56 -7.84 9.91
CA LEU A 367 7.18 -8.77 8.84
C LEU A 367 5.91 -8.32 8.11
N LEU A 368 4.89 -7.85 8.83
CA LEU A 368 3.66 -7.32 8.22
C LEU A 368 3.99 -6.17 7.27
N LEU A 369 4.73 -5.16 7.76
CA LEU A 369 5.13 -3.99 6.98
C LEU A 369 6.04 -4.37 5.80
N PHE A 370 6.96 -5.32 5.98
CA PHE A 370 7.80 -5.85 4.91
C PHE A 370 6.98 -6.50 3.80
N LEU A 371 6.04 -7.37 4.16
CA LEU A 371 5.21 -8.08 3.19
C LEU A 371 4.24 -7.14 2.48
N SER A 372 3.68 -6.15 3.18
CA SER A 372 2.87 -5.08 2.56
C SER A 372 3.72 -4.28 1.57
N PHE A 373 4.95 -3.92 1.95
CA PHE A 373 5.89 -3.24 1.07
C PHE A 373 6.24 -4.06 -0.18
N VAL A 374 6.62 -5.33 -0.02
CA VAL A 374 6.97 -6.21 -1.13
C VAL A 374 5.78 -6.44 -2.06
N GLY A 375 4.61 -6.77 -1.51
CA GLY A 375 3.41 -6.98 -2.30
C GLY A 375 3.01 -5.75 -3.09
N PHE A 376 2.93 -4.60 -2.41
CA PHE A 376 2.35 -3.40 -2.98
C PHE A 376 3.33 -2.59 -3.84
N TYR A 377 4.58 -2.42 -3.42
CA TYR A 377 5.53 -1.57 -4.14
C TYR A 377 6.49 -2.34 -5.05
N ILE A 378 6.94 -3.53 -4.62
CA ILE A 378 7.91 -4.32 -5.40
C ILE A 378 7.21 -5.16 -6.46
N VAL A 379 6.11 -5.85 -6.13
CA VAL A 379 5.39 -6.66 -7.10
C VAL A 379 4.35 -5.81 -7.81
N ARG A 380 3.30 -5.36 -7.12
CA ARG A 380 2.19 -4.61 -7.71
C ARG A 380 2.65 -3.32 -8.39
N GLY A 381 3.51 -2.54 -7.74
CA GLY A 381 4.08 -1.29 -8.26
C GLY A 381 4.92 -1.41 -9.54
N ASN A 382 5.33 -2.62 -9.94
CA ASN A 382 5.97 -2.86 -11.24
C ASN A 382 4.97 -3.14 -12.37
N PHE A 383 3.71 -3.46 -12.03
CA PHE A 383 2.65 -3.79 -12.97
C PHE A 383 1.50 -2.77 -12.96
N GLU A 384 1.45 -1.88 -12.00
CA GLU A 384 0.56 -0.72 -11.95
C GLU A 384 1.31 0.44 -11.29
N GLN A 385 0.83 1.66 -11.55
CA GLN A 385 1.26 2.81 -10.77
C GLN A 385 0.48 2.82 -9.45
N VAL A 386 1.18 2.66 -8.34
CA VAL A 386 0.58 2.64 -7.01
C VAL A 386 0.80 3.95 -6.28
N ASP A 387 -0.13 4.28 -5.39
CA ASP A 387 -0.06 5.48 -4.56
C ASP A 387 1.12 5.41 -3.57
N ILE A 388 1.94 6.46 -3.54
CA ILE A 388 3.10 6.59 -2.65
C ILE A 388 2.71 6.96 -1.22
N ALA A 389 1.49 7.47 -0.99
CA ALA A 389 1.02 7.87 0.34
C ALA A 389 1.08 6.72 1.35
N GLN A 390 0.88 5.48 0.91
CA GLN A 390 0.90 4.30 1.77
C GLN A 390 2.32 3.97 2.27
N ILE A 391 3.38 4.43 1.60
CA ILE A 391 4.74 4.38 2.14
C ILE A 391 4.83 5.22 3.43
N GLY A 392 4.07 6.31 3.52
CA GLY A 392 4.00 7.14 4.72
C GLY A 392 3.53 6.36 5.94
N ILE A 393 2.53 5.48 5.76
CA ILE A 393 2.04 4.56 6.80
C ILE A 393 3.13 3.57 7.20
N ILE A 394 3.79 2.94 6.22
CA ILE A 394 4.86 1.95 6.46
C ILE A 394 6.01 2.59 7.24
N THR A 395 6.55 3.69 6.72
CA THR A 395 7.69 4.39 7.31
C THR A 395 7.34 4.99 8.67
N GLY A 396 6.14 5.57 8.83
CA GLY A 396 5.66 6.07 10.11
C GLY A 396 5.64 4.99 11.20
N PHE A 397 5.16 3.79 10.89
CA PHE A 397 5.21 2.67 11.83
C PHE A 397 6.63 2.13 12.06
N LEU A 398 7.49 2.08 11.04
CA LEU A 398 8.90 1.68 11.23
C LEU A 398 9.64 2.63 12.17
N LEU A 399 9.41 3.94 12.03
CA LEU A 399 9.94 4.95 12.95
C LEU A 399 9.41 4.75 14.38
N ALA A 400 8.11 4.45 14.53
CA ALA A 400 7.50 4.16 15.84
C ALA A 400 8.09 2.89 16.49
N LEU A 401 8.33 1.84 15.70
CA LEU A 401 8.88 0.57 16.16
C LEU A 401 10.35 0.67 16.59
N ARG A 402 11.10 1.63 16.05
CA ARG A 402 12.50 1.86 16.38
C ARG A 402 12.71 2.54 17.72
N ASN A 403 11.68 3.20 18.28
CA ASN A 403 11.83 4.14 19.39
C ASN A 403 12.26 3.54 20.76
N ARG A 404 12.77 2.31 20.84
CA ARG A 404 13.35 1.72 22.06
C ARG A 404 14.48 0.75 21.75
#